data_AF-A0A560LL09-F1
#
_entry.id   AF-A0A560LL09-F1
#
_cell.length_a   1.000
_cell.length_b   1.000
_cell.length_c   1.000
_cell.angle_alpha   90.00
_cell.angle_beta   90.00
_cell.angle_gamma   90.00
#
_symmetry.space_group_name_H-M   'P 1'
#
loop_
_entity.id
_entity.type
_entity.pdbx_description
1 polymer ?
#
loop_
_entity_poly.entity_id
_entity_poly.type
_entity_poly.pdbx_seq_one_letter_code
_entity_poly.pdbx_strand_id
1 'polypeptide(L)'
;MSNGPSAVLSSDEIAAIARDAVAEGQADRKQAAWQKIQPLRTAQRHQPEAARALVWIVDQRSLARDEAADLLSEIADAHDDAVDILPALGQCLEAVRDIDDLNASPPEHPIFQTMVEKLGRLARLHEGKPEQEQILRGLATSARMMARQNDAIAEDSLRKVVELNPQKSSPHYNLGLFYKTRGRFAEGVTANRAAAMLSQEVVDSFEWNLGICATGAGDAETALDVWKRMGQKIGPGRFGLPEGGYPACKVRLAERPLAERTADSDDPGEEETVWIERLSPCHGIIRSVLYGDLGVDYGDVILMDGAPITHHTYGEEQIPVFPHLATLLRQNYQFFDFAGTQETARQLADISGELDGDAVIYSHSEGFKIMCANCWRNPDIDHADHEQMEKHVVVGRIASPPDIAPARLLHLIDTAIEKRGTCQLYAPDLCAAAGQAARERIDRRRFALLKNN
;
A
#
# COMPACT_ATOMS: atom_id res chain seq x y z
N MET A 1 33.31 29.54 -18.57
CA MET A 1 33.70 28.69 -19.71
C MET A 1 32.57 28.78 -20.72
N SER A 2 32.84 29.17 -21.96
CA SER A 2 31.80 29.41 -22.96
C SER A 2 31.22 28.08 -23.45
N ASN A 3 29.92 27.88 -23.27
CA ASN A 3 29.21 26.79 -23.94
C ASN A 3 29.26 27.06 -25.45
N GLY A 4 30.02 26.25 -26.18
CA GLY A 4 29.93 26.21 -27.65
C GLY A 4 28.51 25.86 -28.08
N PRO A 5 28.14 26.12 -29.35
CA PRO A 5 26.81 25.76 -29.85
C PRO A 5 26.57 24.27 -29.62
N SER A 6 25.51 23.94 -28.86
CA SER A 6 25.06 22.55 -28.71
C SER A 6 24.92 21.95 -30.11
N ALA A 7 25.62 20.85 -30.37
CA ALA A 7 25.54 20.17 -31.65
C ALA A 7 24.07 19.77 -31.88
N VAL A 8 23.49 20.25 -32.99
CA VAL A 8 22.15 19.83 -33.41
C VAL A 8 22.22 18.34 -33.71
N LEU A 9 21.33 17.56 -33.09
CA LEU A 9 21.30 16.11 -33.23
C LEU A 9 20.33 15.77 -34.36
N SER A 10 20.74 14.86 -35.24
CA SER A 10 19.81 14.29 -36.23
C SER A 10 18.77 13.42 -35.55
N SER A 11 17.62 13.21 -36.21
CA SER A 11 16.57 12.32 -35.70
C SER A 11 17.06 10.89 -35.46
N ASP A 12 17.99 10.41 -36.30
CA ASP A 12 18.59 9.08 -36.16
C ASP A 12 19.50 9.00 -34.93
N GLU A 13 20.29 10.05 -34.67
CA GLU A 13 21.10 10.15 -33.46
C GLU A 13 20.23 10.19 -32.20
N ILE A 14 19.16 11.00 -32.21
CA ILE A 14 18.21 11.09 -31.08
C ILE A 14 17.61 9.70 -30.79
N ALA A 15 17.11 9.04 -31.83
CA ALA A 15 16.49 7.73 -31.70
C ALA A 15 17.49 6.65 -31.27
N ALA A 16 18.74 6.70 -31.74
CA ALA A 16 19.79 5.79 -31.33
C ALA A 16 20.14 5.95 -29.85
N ILE A 17 20.35 7.19 -29.39
CA ILE A 17 20.66 7.48 -27.99
C ILE A 17 19.51 7.01 -27.08
N ALA A 18 18.26 7.29 -27.47
CA ALA A 18 17.10 6.90 -26.68
C ALA A 18 16.97 5.38 -26.55
N ARG A 19 17.10 4.63 -27.65
CA ARG A 19 17.07 3.15 -27.62
C ARG A 19 18.18 2.58 -26.75
N ASP A 20 19.40 3.10 -26.89
CA ASP A 20 20.55 2.66 -26.12
C ASP A 20 20.38 2.93 -24.62
N ALA A 21 19.86 4.11 -24.25
CA ALA A 21 19.60 4.45 -22.86
C ALA A 21 18.52 3.54 -22.24
N VAL A 22 17.45 3.26 -22.99
CA VAL A 22 16.40 2.31 -22.54
C VAL A 22 16.95 0.90 -22.39
N ALA A 23 17.80 0.43 -23.32
CA ALA A 23 18.43 -0.89 -23.21
C ALA A 23 19.34 -1.02 -21.98
N GLU A 24 20.09 0.04 -21.63
CA GLU A 24 20.86 0.08 -20.38
C GLU A 24 19.96 0.05 -19.15
N GLY A 25 18.88 0.85 -19.14
CA GLY A 25 17.93 0.92 -18.03
C GLY A 25 17.19 -0.41 -17.80
N GLN A 26 16.76 -1.08 -18.88
CA GLN A 26 16.12 -2.40 -18.82
C GLN A 26 17.07 -3.50 -18.34
N ALA A 27 18.39 -3.31 -18.51
CA ALA A 27 19.42 -4.17 -17.95
C ALA A 27 19.82 -3.77 -16.52
N ASP A 28 19.01 -2.94 -15.85
CA ASP A 28 19.22 -2.35 -14.52
C ASP A 28 20.55 -1.57 -14.36
N ARG A 29 21.11 -1.10 -15.47
CA ARG A 29 22.32 -0.27 -15.51
C ARG A 29 21.95 1.22 -15.58
N LYS A 30 21.17 1.68 -14.59
CA LYS A 30 20.60 3.05 -14.55
C LYS A 30 21.66 4.15 -14.66
N GLN A 31 22.82 3.97 -14.03
CA GLN A 31 23.93 4.93 -14.15
C GLN A 31 24.48 5.02 -15.59
N ALA A 32 24.56 3.90 -16.31
CA ALA A 32 25.00 3.88 -17.69
C ALA A 32 23.96 4.53 -18.62
N ALA A 33 22.68 4.27 -18.38
CA ALA A 33 21.57 4.95 -19.04
C ALA A 33 21.66 6.47 -18.84
N TRP A 34 21.89 6.92 -17.60
CA TRP A 34 22.08 8.34 -17.26
C TRP A 34 23.25 8.99 -18.04
N GLN A 35 24.38 8.30 -18.18
CA GLN A 35 25.49 8.82 -18.98
C GLN A 35 25.16 8.91 -20.47
N LYS A 36 24.40 7.96 -21.01
CA LYS A 36 24.02 7.94 -22.42
C LYS A 36 23.11 9.10 -22.82
N ILE A 37 22.24 9.57 -21.93
CA ILE A 37 21.28 10.63 -22.27
C ILE A 37 21.86 12.05 -22.26
N GLN A 38 23.10 12.26 -21.81
CA GLN A 38 23.67 13.61 -21.66
C GLN A 38 23.67 14.45 -22.95
N PRO A 39 23.90 13.89 -24.17
CA PRO A 39 23.75 14.65 -25.40
C PRO A 39 22.31 15.16 -25.62
N LEU A 40 21.30 14.32 -25.35
CA LEU A 40 19.89 14.70 -25.42
C LEU A 40 19.56 15.79 -24.40
N ARG A 41 20.01 15.62 -23.14
CA ARG A 41 19.79 16.60 -22.06
C ARG A 41 20.39 17.97 -22.40
N THR A 42 21.54 18.00 -23.05
CA THR A 42 22.18 19.25 -23.52
C THR A 42 21.39 19.89 -24.67
N ALA A 43 20.85 19.08 -25.57
CA ALA A 43 20.11 19.52 -26.75
C ALA A 43 18.66 19.98 -26.47
N GLN A 44 18.02 19.42 -25.45
CA GLN A 44 16.55 19.49 -25.23
C GLN A 44 15.97 20.91 -25.23
N ARG A 45 16.73 21.90 -24.73
CA ARG A 45 16.27 23.30 -24.62
C ARG A 45 16.04 23.96 -25.98
N HIS A 46 16.70 23.45 -27.02
CA HIS A 46 16.64 24.00 -28.38
C HIS A 46 16.13 22.98 -29.41
N GLN A 47 15.90 21.73 -29.00
CA GLN A 47 15.40 20.64 -29.84
C GLN A 47 14.27 19.89 -29.09
N PRO A 48 12.99 20.25 -29.31
CA PRO A 48 11.83 19.60 -28.71
C PRO A 48 11.81 18.08 -28.89
N GLU A 49 12.35 17.56 -30.00
CA GLU A 49 12.47 16.14 -30.28
C GLU A 49 13.39 15.43 -29.26
N ALA A 50 14.47 16.09 -28.84
CA ALA A 50 15.34 15.57 -27.79
C ALA A 50 14.64 15.59 -26.42
N ALA A 51 13.86 16.64 -26.13
CA ALA A 51 13.03 16.69 -24.91
C ALA A 51 12.01 15.55 -24.88
N ARG A 52 11.30 15.30 -25.99
CA ARG A 52 10.34 14.20 -26.11
C ARG A 52 10.99 12.83 -25.97
N ALA A 53 12.20 12.65 -26.52
CA ALA A 53 12.97 11.43 -26.34
C ALA A 53 13.34 11.19 -24.87
N LEU A 54 13.74 12.24 -24.13
CA LEU A 54 14.03 12.16 -22.70
C LEU A 54 12.78 11.79 -21.88
N VAL A 55 11.64 12.42 -22.15
CA VAL A 55 10.35 12.07 -21.51
C VAL A 55 10.02 10.61 -21.75
N TRP A 56 10.19 10.11 -22.97
CA TRP A 56 9.97 8.69 -23.28
C TRP A 56 10.93 7.77 -22.52
N ILE A 57 12.22 8.10 -22.40
CA ILE A 57 13.19 7.31 -21.62
C ILE A 57 12.77 7.23 -20.13
N VAL A 58 12.27 8.34 -19.57
CA VAL A 58 11.72 8.37 -18.20
C VAL A 58 10.49 7.48 -18.09
N ASP A 59 9.57 7.54 -19.06
CA ASP A 59 8.37 6.69 -19.13
C ASP A 59 8.71 5.18 -19.10
N GLN A 60 9.81 4.81 -19.76
CA GLN A 60 10.35 3.45 -19.75
C GLN A 60 11.07 3.08 -18.44
N ARG A 61 11.00 3.92 -17.39
CA ARG A 61 11.60 3.69 -16.07
C ARG A 61 13.10 3.37 -16.12
N SER A 62 13.79 3.92 -17.11
CA SER A 62 15.19 3.56 -17.42
C SER A 62 16.24 4.31 -16.60
N LEU A 63 15.81 5.29 -15.78
CA LEU A 63 16.66 6.14 -14.95
C LEU A 63 16.35 5.94 -13.46
N ALA A 64 17.23 6.40 -12.58
CA ALA A 64 16.90 6.50 -11.16
C ALA A 64 15.78 7.54 -10.95
N ARG A 65 14.89 7.31 -9.97
CA ARG A 65 13.68 8.14 -9.77
C ARG A 65 14.02 9.61 -9.49
N ASP A 66 15.01 9.86 -8.63
CA ASP A 66 15.45 11.22 -8.27
C ASP A 66 16.05 11.95 -9.49
N GLU A 67 16.98 11.29 -10.19
CA GLU A 67 17.60 11.85 -11.42
C GLU A 67 16.55 12.11 -12.52
N ALA A 68 15.55 11.24 -12.65
CA ALA A 68 14.45 11.42 -13.58
C ALA A 68 13.58 12.61 -13.19
N ALA A 69 13.25 12.80 -11.90
CA ALA A 69 12.47 13.94 -11.43
C ALA A 69 13.19 15.29 -11.66
N ASP A 70 14.50 15.33 -11.42
CA ASP A 70 15.35 16.48 -11.75
C ASP A 70 15.32 16.78 -13.25
N LEU A 71 15.51 15.76 -14.09
CA LEU A 71 15.48 15.87 -15.54
C LEU A 71 14.12 16.38 -16.07
N LEU A 72 13.01 15.85 -15.53
CA LEU A 72 11.67 16.33 -15.90
C LEU A 72 11.48 17.81 -15.51
N SER A 73 12.09 18.27 -14.42
CA SER A 73 12.05 19.69 -14.04
C SER A 73 12.79 20.59 -15.03
N GLU A 74 13.99 20.17 -15.46
CA GLU A 74 14.74 20.90 -16.49
C GLU A 74 13.97 21.02 -17.81
N ILE A 75 13.22 19.98 -18.17
CA ILE A 75 12.36 19.97 -19.37
C ILE A 75 11.16 20.89 -19.15
N ALA A 76 10.46 20.78 -18.01
CA ALA A 76 9.30 21.61 -17.70
C ALA A 76 9.63 23.12 -17.65
N ASP A 77 10.84 23.48 -17.21
CA ASP A 77 11.33 24.85 -17.18
C ASP A 77 11.70 25.38 -18.57
N ALA A 78 12.29 24.52 -19.41
CA ALA A 78 12.65 24.89 -20.79
C ALA A 78 11.44 25.05 -21.71
N HIS A 79 10.33 24.37 -21.41
CA HIS A 79 9.17 24.20 -22.30
C HIS A 79 7.84 24.62 -21.64
N ASP A 80 7.79 25.84 -21.08
CA ASP A 80 6.71 26.34 -20.20
C ASP A 80 5.28 26.24 -20.76
N ASP A 81 5.09 26.28 -22.09
CA ASP A 81 3.77 26.18 -22.75
C ASP A 81 3.71 25.15 -23.87
N ALA A 82 4.66 24.20 -23.90
CA ALA A 82 4.73 23.22 -24.99
C ALA A 82 3.64 22.15 -24.85
N VAL A 83 2.55 22.32 -25.61
CA VAL A 83 1.40 21.40 -25.64
C VAL A 83 1.72 20.00 -26.15
N ASP A 84 2.86 19.81 -26.82
CA ASP A 84 3.35 18.54 -27.31
C ASP A 84 4.32 17.83 -26.34
N ILE A 85 4.78 18.52 -25.29
CA ILE A 85 5.73 17.99 -24.30
C ILE A 85 5.09 17.85 -22.93
N LEU A 86 4.50 18.93 -22.40
CA LEU A 86 4.02 18.97 -21.02
C LEU A 86 2.95 17.90 -20.70
N PRO A 87 1.99 17.59 -21.60
CA PRO A 87 1.04 16.52 -21.34
C PRO A 87 1.67 15.12 -21.24
N ALA A 88 2.72 14.86 -22.02
CA ALA A 88 3.47 13.60 -21.93
C ALA A 88 4.28 13.57 -20.63
N LEU A 89 4.96 14.66 -20.30
CA LEU A 89 5.71 14.82 -19.06
C LEU A 89 4.83 14.57 -17.81
N GLY A 90 3.64 15.17 -17.78
CA GLY A 90 2.69 14.98 -16.67
C GLY A 90 2.23 13.53 -16.49
N GLN A 91 2.10 12.77 -17.59
CA GLN A 91 1.81 11.33 -17.52
C GLN A 91 2.99 10.53 -16.96
N CYS A 92 4.23 10.92 -17.29
CA CYS A 92 5.43 10.25 -16.82
C CYS A 92 5.71 10.45 -15.31
N LEU A 93 4.95 11.30 -14.61
CA LEU A 93 5.12 11.47 -13.17
C LEU A 93 4.87 10.17 -12.36
N GLU A 94 4.12 9.23 -12.92
CA GLU A 94 3.97 7.88 -12.35
C GLU A 94 5.28 7.08 -12.37
N ALA A 95 6.16 7.31 -13.36
CA ALA A 95 7.44 6.61 -13.49
C ALA A 95 8.50 7.12 -12.51
N VAL A 96 8.33 8.33 -11.97
CA VAL A 96 9.22 8.92 -10.96
C VAL A 96 8.69 8.78 -9.53
N ARG A 97 7.56 8.08 -9.34
CA ARG A 97 7.06 7.64 -8.03
C ARG A 97 7.36 6.17 -7.79
N ASP A 98 7.46 5.81 -6.52
CA ASP A 98 7.37 4.40 -6.14
C ASP A 98 5.91 3.97 -6.14
N ILE A 99 5.44 3.45 -7.29
CA ILE A 99 4.05 2.99 -7.41
C ILE A 99 3.79 1.68 -6.65
N ASP A 100 4.85 0.96 -6.28
CA ASP A 100 4.76 -0.28 -5.53
C ASP A 100 4.60 0.04 -4.03
N ASP A 101 5.18 1.13 -3.52
CA ASP A 101 4.92 1.65 -2.18
C ASP A 101 3.63 2.50 -2.16
N LEU A 102 2.49 1.82 -2.35
CA LEU A 102 1.19 2.48 -2.56
C LEU A 102 0.76 3.41 -1.40
N ASN A 103 1.21 3.14 -0.17
CA ASN A 103 0.96 3.95 1.01
C ASN A 103 2.01 5.06 1.23
N ALA A 104 2.97 5.26 0.33
CA ALA A 104 3.98 6.30 0.49
C ALA A 104 3.36 7.70 0.67
N SER A 105 4.00 8.52 1.49
CA SER A 105 3.66 9.93 1.67
C SER A 105 3.71 10.71 0.34
N PRO A 106 3.10 11.90 0.27
CA PRO A 106 3.14 12.76 -0.91
C PRO A 106 4.58 13.03 -1.36
N PRO A 107 4.86 13.13 -2.67
CA PRO A 107 6.18 13.49 -3.13
C PRO A 107 6.54 14.92 -2.72
N GLU A 108 7.78 15.11 -2.28
CA GLU A 108 8.31 16.43 -1.91
C GLU A 108 8.91 17.18 -3.12
N HIS A 109 9.24 16.47 -4.19
CA HIS A 109 9.90 17.05 -5.35
C HIS A 109 9.00 18.12 -6.03
N PRO A 110 9.50 19.33 -6.34
CA PRO A 110 8.68 20.43 -6.84
C PRO A 110 8.01 20.15 -8.20
N ILE A 111 8.56 19.23 -9.00
CA ILE A 111 8.02 18.88 -10.33
C ILE A 111 6.54 18.50 -10.30
N PHE A 112 6.07 17.82 -9.24
CA PHE A 112 4.69 17.39 -9.15
C PHE A 112 3.76 18.61 -9.07
N GLN A 113 4.08 19.57 -8.22
CA GLN A 113 3.35 20.84 -8.13
C GLN A 113 3.42 21.65 -9.42
N THR A 114 4.63 21.83 -9.93
CA THR A 114 4.88 22.59 -11.16
C THR A 114 4.05 22.07 -12.33
N MET A 115 3.93 20.75 -12.47
CA MET A 115 3.14 20.16 -13.55
C MET A 115 1.64 20.31 -13.37
N VAL A 116 1.12 20.21 -12.14
CA VAL A 116 -0.30 20.50 -11.86
C VAL A 116 -0.63 21.94 -12.24
N GLU A 117 0.22 22.90 -11.89
CA GLU A 117 0.03 24.32 -12.18
C GLU A 117 0.10 24.62 -13.69
N LYS A 118 1.16 24.16 -14.36
CA LYS A 118 1.36 24.36 -15.81
C LYS A 118 0.26 23.70 -16.64
N LEU A 119 -0.08 22.44 -16.34
CA LEU A 119 -1.13 21.72 -17.08
C LEU A 119 -2.52 22.26 -16.75
N GLY A 120 -2.75 22.76 -15.53
CA GLY A 120 -3.99 23.47 -15.18
C GLY A 120 -4.17 24.76 -16.00
N ARG A 121 -3.08 25.51 -16.22
CA ARG A 121 -3.07 26.68 -17.13
C ARG A 121 -3.39 26.26 -18.56
N LEU A 122 -2.67 25.26 -19.08
CA LEU A 122 -2.88 24.78 -20.45
C LEU A 122 -4.29 24.22 -20.67
N ALA A 123 -4.86 23.50 -19.71
CA ALA A 123 -6.20 22.93 -19.82
C ALA A 123 -7.28 24.01 -20.03
N ARG A 124 -7.13 25.17 -19.37
CA ARG A 124 -8.02 26.33 -19.57
C ARG A 124 -7.80 27.01 -20.92
N LEU A 125 -6.54 27.17 -21.35
CA LEU A 125 -6.22 27.83 -22.62
C LEU A 125 -6.61 27.00 -23.86
N HIS A 126 -6.72 25.69 -23.69
CA HIS A 126 -7.00 24.73 -24.76
C HIS A 126 -8.37 24.05 -24.60
N GLU A 127 -9.28 24.62 -23.81
CA GLU A 127 -10.64 24.12 -23.71
C GLU A 127 -11.34 24.11 -25.08
N GLY A 128 -11.96 22.97 -25.43
CA GLY A 128 -12.62 22.74 -26.71
C GLY A 128 -11.68 22.51 -27.89
N LYS A 129 -10.36 22.49 -27.70
CA LYS A 129 -9.38 22.25 -28.77
C LYS A 129 -9.03 20.76 -28.90
N PRO A 130 -8.52 20.31 -30.07
CA PRO A 130 -8.15 18.90 -30.28
C PRO A 130 -7.16 18.34 -29.25
N GLU A 131 -6.23 19.17 -28.78
CA GLU A 131 -5.21 18.82 -27.80
C GLU A 131 -5.72 18.79 -26.33
N GLN A 132 -6.98 19.15 -26.08
CA GLN A 132 -7.52 19.21 -24.72
C GLN A 132 -7.45 17.85 -24.00
N GLU A 133 -7.77 16.76 -24.70
CA GLU A 133 -7.78 15.42 -24.12
C GLU A 133 -6.41 15.05 -23.53
N GLN A 134 -5.33 15.24 -24.30
CA GLN A 134 -3.99 14.88 -23.85
C GLN A 134 -3.55 15.75 -22.66
N ILE A 135 -3.87 17.06 -22.67
CA ILE A 135 -3.56 17.97 -21.58
C ILE A 135 -4.28 17.53 -20.29
N LEU A 136 -5.57 17.20 -20.39
CA LEU A 136 -6.36 16.73 -19.25
C LEU A 136 -5.84 15.38 -18.72
N ARG A 137 -5.38 14.47 -19.58
CA ARG A 137 -4.75 13.21 -19.15
C ARG A 137 -3.47 13.47 -18.35
N GLY A 138 -2.60 14.36 -18.83
CA GLY A 138 -1.40 14.78 -18.10
C GLY A 138 -1.74 15.45 -16.76
N LEU A 139 -2.74 16.33 -16.74
CA LEU A 139 -3.18 17.04 -15.54
C LEU A 139 -3.74 16.07 -14.50
N ALA A 140 -4.60 15.14 -14.94
CA ALA A 140 -5.17 14.10 -14.09
C ALA A 140 -4.08 13.26 -13.41
N THR A 141 -3.11 12.76 -14.17
CA THR A 141 -2.00 11.99 -13.61
C THR A 141 -1.16 12.83 -12.65
N SER A 142 -0.81 14.06 -13.03
CA SER A 142 0.01 14.94 -12.18
C SER A 142 -0.67 15.24 -10.84
N ALA A 143 -1.96 15.57 -10.89
CA ALA A 143 -2.78 15.84 -9.71
C ALA A 143 -2.92 14.61 -8.82
N ARG A 144 -3.19 13.44 -9.43
CA ARG A 144 -3.30 12.16 -8.71
C ARG A 144 -1.99 11.75 -8.03
N MET A 145 -0.84 12.05 -8.63
CA MET A 145 0.49 11.74 -8.11
C MET A 145 0.92 12.67 -6.97
N MET A 146 0.44 13.92 -6.95
CA MET A 146 0.91 14.92 -6.01
C MET A 146 0.38 14.72 -4.57
N ALA A 147 -0.87 14.27 -4.40
CA ALA A 147 -1.53 13.94 -3.11
C ALA A 147 -3.06 14.12 -3.16
N ARG A 148 -3.74 13.86 -2.03
CA ARG A 148 -5.17 14.14 -1.79
C ARG A 148 -5.56 15.60 -1.93
N GLN A 149 -4.65 16.57 -1.79
CA GLN A 149 -4.99 18.00 -1.92
C GLN A 149 -5.41 18.39 -3.34
N ASN A 150 -5.06 17.59 -4.36
CA ASN A 150 -5.42 17.83 -5.76
C ASN A 150 -6.49 16.87 -6.29
N ASP A 151 -7.22 16.17 -5.40
CA ASP A 151 -8.23 15.18 -5.79
C ASP A 151 -9.33 15.77 -6.68
N ALA A 152 -9.79 17.00 -6.40
CA ALA A 152 -10.78 17.67 -7.22
C ALA A 152 -10.28 17.89 -8.66
N ILE A 153 -9.03 18.36 -8.81
CA ILE A 153 -8.41 18.56 -10.13
C ILE A 153 -8.27 17.23 -10.86
N ALA A 154 -7.84 16.18 -10.17
CA ALA A 154 -7.68 14.85 -10.74
C ALA A 154 -9.03 14.29 -11.22
N GLU A 155 -10.05 14.30 -10.36
CA GLU A 155 -11.38 13.78 -10.66
C GLU A 155 -12.05 14.54 -11.82
N ASP A 156 -12.07 15.87 -11.76
CA ASP A 156 -12.69 16.69 -12.81
C ASP A 156 -12.00 16.46 -14.16
N SER A 157 -10.67 16.37 -14.16
CA SER A 157 -9.90 16.07 -15.38
C SER A 157 -10.23 14.68 -15.92
N LEU A 158 -10.28 13.65 -15.06
CA LEU A 158 -10.61 12.28 -15.47
C LEU A 158 -12.04 12.18 -16.01
N ARG A 159 -13.01 12.80 -15.34
CA ARG A 159 -14.41 12.86 -15.80
C ARG A 159 -14.50 13.55 -17.15
N LYS A 160 -13.76 14.65 -17.37
CA LYS A 160 -13.75 15.33 -18.66
C LYS A 160 -13.14 14.48 -19.77
N VAL A 161 -12.08 13.72 -19.49
CA VAL A 161 -11.51 12.76 -20.45
C VAL A 161 -12.52 11.66 -20.82
N VAL A 162 -13.31 11.18 -19.85
CA VAL A 162 -14.44 10.24 -20.10
C VAL A 162 -15.50 10.88 -20.99
N GLU A 163 -15.89 12.14 -20.75
CA GLU A 163 -16.85 12.87 -21.59
C GLU A 163 -16.38 13.03 -23.04
N LEU A 164 -15.09 13.30 -23.24
CA LEU A 164 -14.48 13.44 -24.57
C LEU A 164 -14.41 12.09 -25.30
N ASN A 165 -14.28 10.97 -24.57
CA ASN A 165 -14.08 9.64 -25.12
C ASN A 165 -14.93 8.57 -24.43
N PRO A 166 -16.27 8.65 -24.51
CA PRO A 166 -17.16 7.81 -23.70
C PRO A 166 -17.09 6.32 -24.08
N GLN A 167 -16.61 6.00 -25.28
CA GLN A 167 -16.53 4.65 -25.84
C GLN A 167 -15.13 4.03 -25.74
N LYS A 168 -14.15 4.69 -25.11
CA LYS A 168 -12.82 4.12 -24.86
C LYS A 168 -12.80 3.52 -23.45
N SER A 169 -12.20 2.35 -23.27
CA SER A 169 -12.08 1.72 -21.94
C SER A 169 -11.09 2.44 -21.02
N SER A 170 -9.99 2.98 -21.55
CA SER A 170 -8.90 3.54 -20.75
C SER A 170 -9.26 4.76 -19.89
N PRO A 171 -10.10 5.73 -20.32
CA PRO A 171 -10.57 6.80 -19.44
C PRO A 171 -11.36 6.28 -18.23
N HIS A 172 -12.26 5.31 -18.45
CA HIS A 172 -13.06 4.70 -17.38
C HIS A 172 -12.17 3.92 -16.40
N TYR A 173 -11.16 3.20 -16.90
CA TYR A 173 -10.18 2.52 -16.05
C TYR A 173 -9.42 3.50 -15.16
N ASN A 174 -8.91 4.60 -15.71
CA ASN A 174 -8.16 5.59 -14.92
C ASN A 174 -9.04 6.27 -13.86
N LEU A 175 -10.32 6.54 -14.18
CA LEU A 175 -11.29 7.05 -13.23
C LEU A 175 -11.60 6.01 -12.13
N GLY A 176 -11.71 4.73 -12.49
CA GLY A 176 -11.90 3.64 -11.55
C GLY A 176 -10.69 3.43 -10.63
N LEU A 177 -9.47 3.53 -11.16
CA LEU A 177 -8.23 3.49 -10.38
C LEU A 177 -8.18 4.65 -9.38
N PHE A 178 -8.51 5.87 -9.82
CA PHE A 178 -8.60 7.04 -8.94
C PHE A 178 -9.58 6.78 -7.79
N TYR A 179 -10.79 6.31 -8.07
CA TYR A 179 -11.76 6.04 -7.02
C TYR A 179 -11.32 4.93 -6.06
N LYS A 180 -10.68 3.86 -6.57
CA LYS A 180 -10.09 2.79 -5.75
C LYS A 180 -9.11 3.36 -4.72
N THR A 181 -8.16 4.19 -5.15
CA THR A 181 -7.12 4.76 -4.26
C THR A 181 -7.64 5.88 -3.35
N ARG A 182 -8.94 6.16 -3.38
CA ARG A 182 -9.62 7.20 -2.57
C ARG A 182 -10.74 6.64 -1.70
N GLY A 183 -10.91 5.32 -1.67
CA GLY A 183 -11.97 4.66 -0.91
C GLY A 183 -13.38 4.87 -1.46
N ARG A 184 -13.52 5.50 -2.62
CA ARG A 184 -14.80 5.75 -3.29
C ARG A 184 -15.22 4.52 -4.09
N PHE A 185 -15.33 3.41 -3.38
CA PHE A 185 -15.39 2.08 -3.98
C PHE A 185 -16.64 1.88 -4.85
N ALA A 186 -17.79 2.45 -4.49
CA ALA A 186 -19.01 2.36 -5.29
C ALA A 186 -18.87 3.05 -6.66
N GLU A 187 -18.28 4.25 -6.70
CA GLU A 187 -17.96 4.91 -7.97
C GLU A 187 -16.87 4.14 -8.74
N GLY A 188 -15.91 3.56 -8.03
CA GLY A 188 -14.90 2.67 -8.59
C GLY A 188 -15.49 1.43 -9.27
N VAL A 189 -16.53 0.82 -8.70
CA VAL A 189 -17.27 -0.30 -9.32
C VAL A 189 -17.89 0.15 -10.64
N THR A 190 -18.54 1.32 -10.66
CA THR A 190 -19.22 1.83 -11.85
C THR A 190 -18.22 2.11 -12.98
N ALA A 191 -17.12 2.79 -12.66
CA ALA A 191 -16.09 3.15 -13.64
C ALA A 191 -15.34 1.92 -14.18
N ASN A 192 -14.90 0.99 -13.32
CA ASN A 192 -14.19 -0.21 -13.79
C ASN A 192 -15.13 -1.18 -14.54
N ARG A 193 -16.42 -1.25 -14.18
CA ARG A 193 -17.41 -2.01 -14.95
C ARG A 193 -17.58 -1.44 -16.36
N ALA A 194 -17.66 -0.12 -16.49
CA ALA A 194 -17.70 0.53 -17.81
C ALA A 194 -16.41 0.25 -18.61
N ALA A 195 -15.24 0.30 -17.98
CA ALA A 195 -13.97 -0.03 -18.61
C ALA A 195 -13.95 -1.48 -19.14
N ALA A 196 -14.39 -2.44 -18.31
CA ALA A 196 -14.47 -3.85 -18.68
C ALA A 196 -15.47 -4.10 -19.83
N MET A 197 -16.64 -3.45 -19.80
CA MET A 197 -17.66 -3.59 -20.86
C MET A 197 -17.23 -3.01 -22.21
N LEU A 198 -16.43 -1.95 -22.20
CA LEU A 198 -15.93 -1.30 -23.42
C LEU A 198 -14.67 -1.96 -23.99
N SER A 199 -14.06 -2.88 -23.23
CA SER A 199 -12.90 -3.64 -23.68
C SER A 199 -13.34 -4.77 -24.62
N GLN A 200 -12.60 -4.96 -25.71
CA GLN A 200 -12.82 -6.09 -26.63
C GLN A 200 -12.25 -7.41 -26.08
N GLU A 201 -11.37 -7.31 -25.09
CA GLU A 201 -10.70 -8.42 -24.43
C GLU A 201 -10.84 -8.29 -22.91
N VAL A 202 -10.77 -9.41 -22.19
CA VAL A 202 -10.69 -9.39 -20.74
C VAL A 202 -9.30 -8.85 -20.36
N VAL A 203 -9.28 -7.70 -19.70
CA VAL A 203 -8.04 -7.08 -19.21
C VAL A 203 -7.98 -7.29 -17.71
N ASP A 204 -7.00 -8.06 -17.25
CA ASP A 204 -6.87 -8.46 -15.84
C ASP A 204 -6.87 -7.27 -14.89
N SER A 205 -6.21 -6.16 -15.24
CA SER A 205 -6.18 -4.96 -14.38
C SER A 205 -7.57 -4.32 -14.17
N PHE A 206 -8.47 -4.45 -15.15
CA PHE A 206 -9.83 -3.92 -15.04
C PHE A 206 -10.65 -4.78 -14.07
N GLU A 207 -10.54 -6.11 -14.20
CA GLU A 207 -11.21 -7.06 -13.32
C GLU A 207 -10.66 -7.00 -11.89
N TRP A 208 -9.34 -6.87 -11.71
CA TRP A 208 -8.74 -6.67 -10.38
C TRP A 208 -9.26 -5.42 -9.70
N ASN A 209 -9.24 -4.26 -10.38
CA ASN A 209 -9.75 -3.02 -9.79
C ASN A 209 -11.26 -3.10 -9.51
N LEU A 210 -12.04 -3.73 -10.41
CA LEU A 210 -13.48 -3.96 -10.20
C LEU A 210 -13.73 -4.84 -8.97
N GLY A 211 -13.00 -5.95 -8.82
CA GLY A 211 -13.16 -6.86 -7.69
C GLY A 211 -12.73 -6.25 -6.35
N ILE A 212 -11.63 -5.47 -6.33
CA ILE A 212 -11.20 -4.73 -5.14
C ILE A 212 -12.25 -3.68 -4.77
N CYS A 213 -12.73 -2.89 -5.74
CA CYS A 213 -13.78 -1.90 -5.48
C CYS A 213 -15.09 -2.56 -5.04
N ALA A 214 -15.50 -3.67 -5.63
CA ALA A 214 -16.72 -4.38 -5.22
C ALA A 214 -16.60 -4.89 -3.78
N THR A 215 -15.44 -5.46 -3.42
CA THR A 215 -15.15 -5.91 -2.05
C THR A 215 -15.17 -4.72 -1.07
N GLY A 216 -14.50 -3.61 -1.40
CA GLY A 216 -14.47 -2.41 -0.58
C GLY A 216 -15.83 -1.72 -0.44
N ALA A 217 -16.69 -1.81 -1.45
CA ALA A 217 -18.06 -1.29 -1.42
C ALA A 217 -19.05 -2.20 -0.68
N GLY A 218 -18.64 -3.41 -0.27
CA GLY A 218 -19.56 -4.42 0.27
C GLY A 218 -20.50 -5.04 -0.78
N ASP A 219 -20.23 -4.83 -2.07
CA ASP A 219 -20.98 -5.44 -3.19
C ASP A 219 -20.52 -6.89 -3.39
N ALA A 220 -21.02 -7.76 -2.51
CA ALA A 220 -20.61 -9.15 -2.44
C ALA A 220 -20.96 -9.95 -3.70
N GLU A 221 -22.07 -9.61 -4.37
CA GLU A 221 -22.51 -10.27 -5.60
C GLU A 221 -21.52 -9.96 -6.74
N THR A 222 -21.24 -8.68 -6.98
CA THR A 222 -20.26 -8.29 -8.00
C THR A 222 -18.87 -8.84 -7.68
N ALA A 223 -18.42 -8.75 -6.42
CA ALA A 223 -17.13 -9.27 -6.01
C ALA A 223 -17.03 -10.79 -6.27
N LEU A 224 -18.06 -11.55 -5.91
CA LEU A 224 -18.11 -13.00 -6.13
C LEU A 224 -18.01 -13.35 -7.61
N ASP A 225 -18.77 -12.64 -8.45
CA ASP A 225 -18.81 -12.87 -9.89
C ASP A 225 -17.49 -12.53 -10.57
N VAL A 226 -16.87 -11.41 -10.20
CA VAL A 226 -15.54 -11.02 -10.70
C VAL A 226 -14.52 -12.07 -10.31
N TRP A 227 -14.40 -12.42 -9.03
CA TRP A 227 -13.39 -13.37 -8.59
C TRP A 227 -13.57 -14.75 -9.20
N LYS A 228 -14.81 -15.22 -9.38
CA LYS A 228 -15.08 -16.47 -10.11
C LYS A 228 -14.69 -16.38 -11.60
N ARG A 229 -14.98 -15.27 -12.27
CA ARG A 229 -14.53 -15.05 -13.67
C ARG A 229 -13.00 -15.04 -13.77
N MET A 230 -12.31 -14.55 -12.75
CA MET A 230 -10.85 -14.60 -12.63
C MET A 230 -10.32 -15.95 -12.12
N GLY A 231 -11.15 -17.01 -12.10
CA GLY A 231 -10.74 -18.37 -11.75
C GLY A 231 -10.49 -18.63 -10.26
N GLN A 232 -10.87 -17.69 -9.39
CA GLN A 232 -10.68 -17.85 -7.95
C GLN A 232 -11.66 -18.87 -7.37
N LYS A 233 -11.16 -19.74 -6.49
CA LYS A 233 -11.97 -20.74 -5.78
C LYS A 233 -12.61 -20.10 -4.56
N ILE A 234 -13.73 -19.41 -4.79
CA ILE A 234 -14.35 -18.54 -3.79
C ILE A 234 -15.88 -18.72 -3.78
N GLY A 235 -16.48 -18.59 -2.61
CA GLY A 235 -17.92 -18.68 -2.37
C GLY A 235 -18.40 -17.58 -1.42
N PRO A 236 -19.68 -17.54 -1.03
CA PRO A 236 -20.14 -16.67 0.05
C PRO A 236 -19.36 -16.95 1.34
N GLY A 237 -18.95 -15.90 2.06
CA GLY A 237 -18.06 -15.98 3.21
C GLY A 237 -18.57 -15.30 4.47
N ARG A 238 -17.73 -15.30 5.51
CA ARG A 238 -18.13 -14.99 6.91
C ARG A 238 -18.63 -13.57 7.14
N PHE A 239 -18.14 -12.57 6.44
CA PHE A 239 -18.46 -11.15 6.73
C PHE A 239 -19.40 -10.54 5.69
N GLY A 240 -20.27 -11.35 5.11
CA GLY A 240 -21.09 -10.94 3.97
C GLY A 240 -20.25 -10.65 2.71
N LEU A 241 -18.99 -11.10 2.68
CA LEU A 241 -18.08 -10.95 1.56
C LEU A 241 -17.64 -12.34 1.05
N PRO A 242 -17.24 -12.46 -0.22
CA PRO A 242 -16.76 -13.73 -0.77
C PRO A 242 -15.49 -14.23 -0.09
N GLU A 243 -15.43 -15.51 0.26
CA GLU A 243 -14.30 -16.14 0.94
C GLU A 243 -13.89 -17.46 0.29
N GLY A 244 -12.59 -17.77 0.35
CA GLY A 244 -11.98 -18.99 -0.15
C GLY A 244 -10.70 -19.32 0.63
N GLY A 245 -10.03 -20.42 0.26
CA GLY A 245 -8.78 -20.82 0.88
C GLY A 245 -7.58 -20.18 0.19
N TYR A 246 -6.85 -19.31 0.90
CA TYR A 246 -5.62 -18.68 0.42
C TYR A 246 -4.49 -18.90 1.43
N PRO A 247 -3.22 -19.00 0.98
CA PRO A 247 -2.08 -18.98 1.88
C PRO A 247 -2.09 -17.70 2.72
N ALA A 248 -1.66 -17.82 3.98
CA ALA A 248 -1.43 -16.67 4.84
C ALA A 248 -0.41 -15.74 4.17
N CYS A 249 -0.59 -14.44 4.39
CA CYS A 249 0.32 -13.43 3.89
C CYS A 249 0.52 -12.35 4.95
N LYS A 250 1.36 -11.37 4.61
CA LYS A 250 1.60 -10.22 5.46
C LYS A 250 0.95 -8.98 4.86
N VAL A 251 0.56 -8.05 5.72
CA VAL A 251 0.10 -6.72 5.33
C VAL A 251 0.90 -5.69 6.11
N ARG A 252 1.37 -4.65 5.41
CA ARG A 252 1.89 -3.44 6.05
C ARG A 252 0.68 -2.57 6.41
N LEU A 253 0.24 -2.71 7.66
CA LEU A 253 -0.81 -1.87 8.23
C LEU A 253 -0.26 -0.47 8.43
N ALA A 254 -1.17 0.49 8.31
CA ALA A 254 -0.90 1.91 8.48
C ALA A 254 -1.98 2.47 9.40
N GLU A 255 -1.59 3.43 10.26
CA GLU A 255 -2.50 4.24 11.07
C GLU A 255 -3.54 4.93 10.19
N ARG A 256 -3.11 5.37 8.99
CA ARG A 256 -3.95 6.02 7.98
C ARG A 256 -3.82 5.28 6.65
N PRO A 257 -4.63 4.23 6.42
CA PRO A 257 -4.58 3.50 5.17
C PRO A 257 -5.03 4.37 3.99
N LEU A 258 -4.48 4.12 2.80
CA LEU A 258 -4.59 4.98 1.62
C LEU A 258 -6.02 5.47 1.35
N ALA A 259 -7.00 4.57 1.40
CA ALA A 259 -8.38 4.88 1.05
C ALA A 259 -9.05 5.81 2.08
N GLU A 260 -8.59 5.80 3.33
CA GLU A 260 -9.16 6.55 4.45
C GLU A 260 -8.48 7.92 4.66
N ARG A 261 -7.39 8.20 3.95
CA ARG A 261 -6.67 9.49 4.04
C ARG A 261 -7.52 10.68 3.60
N THR A 262 -7.11 11.86 4.05
CA THR A 262 -7.71 13.15 3.67
C THR A 262 -6.63 14.12 3.19
N ALA A 263 -7.04 15.28 2.67
CA ALA A 263 -6.10 16.33 2.30
C ALA A 263 -5.24 16.82 3.48
N ASP A 264 -5.76 16.76 4.71
CA ASP A 264 -5.07 17.23 5.93
C ASP A 264 -4.20 16.14 6.58
N SER A 265 -4.32 14.89 6.14
CA SER A 265 -3.61 13.74 6.71
C SER A 265 -3.34 12.71 5.61
N ASP A 266 -2.40 13.05 4.72
CA ASP A 266 -2.08 12.26 3.52
C ASP A 266 -0.79 11.43 3.64
N ASP A 267 -0.39 11.10 4.86
CA ASP A 267 0.71 10.19 5.16
C ASP A 267 0.18 8.94 5.88
N PRO A 268 0.90 7.80 5.83
CA PRO A 268 0.46 6.55 6.47
C PRO A 268 0.40 6.61 8.00
N GLY A 269 1.06 7.59 8.63
CA GLY A 269 1.36 7.57 10.05
C GLY A 269 2.31 6.46 10.44
N GLU A 270 2.10 5.91 11.62
CA GLU A 270 2.82 4.72 12.07
C GLU A 270 2.39 3.49 11.25
N GLU A 271 3.30 2.53 11.09
CA GLU A 271 3.07 1.33 10.30
C GLU A 271 3.61 0.08 11.00
N GLU A 272 2.90 -1.03 10.86
CA GLU A 272 3.30 -2.33 11.39
C GLU A 272 3.04 -3.42 10.36
N THR A 273 4.02 -4.31 10.14
CA THR A 273 3.85 -5.43 9.21
C THR A 273 3.42 -6.68 9.96
N VAL A 274 2.19 -7.11 9.73
CA VAL A 274 1.56 -8.20 10.48
C VAL A 274 1.18 -9.36 9.58
N TRP A 275 0.99 -10.53 10.19
CA TRP A 275 0.36 -11.68 9.53
C TRP A 275 -1.16 -11.56 9.53
N ILE A 276 -1.77 -11.96 8.43
CA ILE A 276 -3.22 -12.02 8.26
C ILE A 276 -3.68 -13.41 7.79
N GLU A 277 -4.90 -13.76 8.14
CA GLU A 277 -5.65 -14.83 7.50
C GLU A 277 -6.28 -14.25 6.22
N ARG A 278 -5.83 -14.71 5.06
CA ARG A 278 -6.31 -14.19 3.78
C ARG A 278 -7.59 -14.92 3.37
N LEU A 279 -8.67 -14.15 3.16
CA LEU A 279 -10.00 -14.68 2.84
C LEU A 279 -10.31 -14.61 1.35
N SER A 280 -9.73 -13.63 0.65
CA SER A 280 -9.92 -13.40 -0.77
C SER A 280 -8.65 -12.84 -1.41
N PRO A 281 -8.63 -12.57 -2.72
CA PRO A 281 -7.51 -11.89 -3.36
C PRO A 281 -7.20 -10.50 -2.77
N CYS A 282 -8.14 -9.86 -2.07
CA CYS A 282 -7.98 -8.47 -1.62
C CYS A 282 -8.49 -8.17 -0.20
N HIS A 283 -8.89 -9.15 0.60
CA HIS A 283 -9.23 -8.91 2.01
C HIS A 283 -8.86 -10.07 2.92
N GLY A 284 -8.70 -9.77 4.20
CA GLY A 284 -8.30 -10.74 5.22
C GLY A 284 -8.55 -10.25 6.64
N ILE A 285 -8.30 -11.14 7.60
CA ILE A 285 -8.47 -10.89 9.04
C ILE A 285 -7.09 -10.67 9.66
N ILE A 286 -6.93 -9.63 10.46
CA ILE A 286 -5.69 -9.42 11.23
C ILE A 286 -5.52 -10.54 12.26
N ARG A 287 -4.41 -11.28 12.19
CA ARG A 287 -4.11 -12.42 13.10
C ARG A 287 -2.86 -12.21 13.95
N SER A 288 -2.30 -11.01 13.94
CA SER A 288 -1.28 -10.59 14.90
C SER A 288 -1.86 -9.52 15.81
N VAL A 289 -1.61 -9.60 17.12
CA VAL A 289 -1.98 -8.50 18.02
C VAL A 289 -0.93 -7.42 17.87
N LEU A 290 -1.35 -6.20 17.51
CA LEU A 290 -0.43 -5.13 17.18
C LEU A 290 0.36 -4.67 18.41
N TYR A 291 1.58 -4.19 18.15
CA TYR A 291 2.39 -3.51 19.14
C TYR A 291 2.01 -2.02 19.22
N GLY A 292 1.84 -1.37 18.06
CA GLY A 292 1.39 0.01 17.95
C GLY A 292 -0.13 0.16 18.08
N ASP A 293 -0.58 1.38 18.35
CA ASP A 293 -1.99 1.76 18.18
C ASP A 293 -2.13 2.40 16.79
N LEU A 294 -2.49 1.58 15.80
CA LEU A 294 -2.75 2.02 14.44
C LEU A 294 -4.22 2.35 14.22
N GLY A 295 -5.02 2.33 15.29
CA GLY A 295 -6.46 2.38 15.19
C GLY A 295 -7.03 1.25 14.34
N VAL A 296 -6.35 0.11 14.14
CA VAL A 296 -6.79 -1.19 13.56
C VAL A 296 -6.19 -2.31 14.37
N ASP A 297 -6.90 -3.43 14.52
CA ASP A 297 -6.50 -4.41 15.52
C ASP A 297 -6.85 -5.86 15.19
N TYR A 298 -6.36 -6.78 16.03
CA TYR A 298 -6.64 -8.21 15.92
C TYR A 298 -8.13 -8.49 15.69
N GLY A 299 -8.43 -9.34 14.70
CA GLY A 299 -9.79 -9.71 14.32
C GLY A 299 -10.46 -8.75 13.34
N ASP A 300 -9.99 -7.51 13.18
CA ASP A 300 -10.54 -6.60 12.17
C ASP A 300 -10.34 -7.17 10.76
N VAL A 301 -11.31 -6.88 9.88
CA VAL A 301 -11.28 -7.27 8.48
C VAL A 301 -10.79 -6.09 7.67
N ILE A 302 -9.71 -6.28 6.94
CA ILE A 302 -9.04 -5.24 6.14
C ILE A 302 -9.09 -5.56 4.66
N LEU A 303 -9.07 -4.49 3.86
CA LEU A 303 -8.86 -4.50 2.41
C LEU A 303 -7.39 -4.24 2.11
N MET A 304 -6.86 -4.97 1.14
CA MET A 304 -5.50 -4.82 0.61
C MET A 304 -5.54 -4.75 -0.91
N ASP A 305 -4.49 -4.20 -1.54
CA ASP A 305 -4.35 -4.31 -2.99
C ASP A 305 -3.97 -5.76 -3.38
N GLY A 306 -4.25 -6.13 -4.64
CA GLY A 306 -3.89 -7.43 -5.19
C GLY A 306 -2.40 -7.56 -5.54
N ALA A 307 -1.69 -6.44 -5.67
CA ALA A 307 -0.25 -6.40 -5.93
C ALA A 307 0.56 -6.29 -4.62
N PRO A 308 1.51 -7.21 -4.36
CA PRO A 308 2.38 -7.10 -3.20
C PRO A 308 3.40 -5.97 -3.39
N ILE A 309 3.74 -5.29 -2.30
CA ILE A 309 4.74 -4.20 -2.27
C ILE A 309 6.16 -4.74 -2.07
N THR A 310 6.29 -5.93 -1.49
CA THR A 310 7.55 -6.66 -1.34
C THR A 310 7.26 -8.14 -1.00
N HIS A 311 8.31 -8.97 -0.94
CA HIS A 311 8.28 -10.33 -0.43
C HIS A 311 9.30 -10.49 0.69
N HIS A 312 8.92 -11.23 1.74
CA HIS A 312 9.82 -11.57 2.84
C HIS A 312 10.14 -13.06 2.77
N THR A 313 11.42 -13.38 2.72
CA THR A 313 11.92 -14.78 2.73
C THR A 313 11.75 -15.39 4.11
N TYR A 314 11.23 -16.60 4.19
CA TYR A 314 11.21 -17.45 5.38
C TYR A 314 11.67 -18.85 4.98
N GLY A 315 12.96 -19.16 5.16
CA GLY A 315 13.57 -20.37 4.63
C GLY A 315 13.46 -20.42 3.10
N GLU A 316 12.77 -21.45 2.58
CA GLU A 316 12.54 -21.59 1.13
C GLU A 316 11.28 -20.85 0.63
N GLU A 317 10.48 -20.28 1.53
CA GLU A 317 9.22 -19.64 1.19
C GLU A 317 9.38 -18.13 0.94
N GLN A 318 8.68 -17.62 -0.07
CA GLN A 318 8.53 -16.19 -0.33
C GLN A 318 7.13 -15.74 0.08
N ILE A 319 7.05 -14.94 1.15
CA ILE A 319 5.79 -14.48 1.70
C ILE A 319 5.48 -13.08 1.17
N PRO A 320 4.39 -12.89 0.42
CA PRO A 320 4.03 -11.58 -0.10
C PRO A 320 3.59 -10.65 1.04
N VAL A 321 3.99 -9.39 0.94
CA VAL A 321 3.52 -8.30 1.79
C VAL A 321 2.64 -7.37 0.96
N PHE A 322 1.40 -7.18 1.37
CA PHE A 322 0.44 -6.31 0.67
C PHE A 322 0.28 -4.96 1.39
N PRO A 323 -0.15 -3.90 0.68
CA PRO A 323 -0.44 -2.62 1.30
C PRO A 323 -1.85 -2.62 1.91
N HIS A 324 -2.01 -1.99 3.07
CA HIS A 324 -3.31 -1.75 3.69
C HIS A 324 -4.09 -0.65 2.94
N LEU A 325 -5.23 -0.98 2.35
CA LEU A 325 -6.08 -0.02 1.63
C LEU A 325 -7.14 0.61 2.51
N ALA A 326 -7.88 -0.18 3.28
CA ALA A 326 -8.99 0.26 4.12
C ALA A 326 -9.34 -0.79 5.18
N THR A 327 -10.02 -0.38 6.24
CA THR A 327 -10.65 -1.27 7.22
C THR A 327 -12.10 -1.48 6.84
N LEU A 328 -12.48 -2.73 6.55
CA LEU A 328 -13.84 -3.07 6.13
C LEU A 328 -14.77 -3.28 7.32
N LEU A 329 -14.27 -3.93 8.38
CA LEU A 329 -15.07 -4.26 9.54
C LEU A 329 -14.23 -4.21 10.82
N ARG A 330 -14.77 -3.52 11.82
CA ARG A 330 -14.25 -3.47 13.19
C ARG A 330 -14.91 -4.55 14.04
N GLN A 331 -14.12 -5.45 14.60
CA GLN A 331 -14.62 -6.48 15.51
C GLN A 331 -14.60 -6.03 16.97
N ASN A 332 -13.86 -4.96 17.30
CA ASN A 332 -13.81 -4.37 18.64
C ASN A 332 -13.41 -5.38 19.72
N TYR A 333 -12.29 -6.09 19.50
CA TYR A 333 -11.73 -6.99 20.50
C TYR A 333 -11.40 -6.21 21.78
N GLN A 334 -11.52 -6.90 22.90
CA GLN A 334 -11.04 -6.45 24.19
C GLN A 334 -9.55 -6.79 24.30
N PHE A 335 -8.76 -5.84 24.80
CA PHE A 335 -7.32 -5.99 24.92
C PHE A 335 -6.85 -5.81 26.36
N PHE A 336 -5.97 -6.70 26.81
CA PHE A 336 -5.39 -6.65 28.15
C PHE A 336 -3.90 -6.94 28.09
N ASP A 337 -3.08 -5.95 28.45
CA ASP A 337 -1.63 -6.16 28.56
C ASP A 337 -1.31 -7.16 29.67
N PHE A 338 -0.31 -8.01 29.44
CA PHE A 338 0.20 -8.95 30.44
C PHE A 338 1.72 -8.93 30.55
N ALA A 339 2.20 -9.34 31.71
CA ALA A 339 3.57 -9.77 31.92
C ALA A 339 3.54 -11.12 32.63
N GLY A 340 4.45 -12.02 32.28
CA GLY A 340 4.44 -13.38 32.80
C GLY A 340 5.82 -14.02 32.81
N THR A 341 5.88 -15.21 33.40
CA THR A 341 7.06 -16.05 33.42
C THR A 341 6.76 -17.41 32.81
N GLN A 342 7.74 -17.97 32.10
CA GLN A 342 7.65 -19.29 31.47
C GLN A 342 8.98 -20.04 31.53
N GLU A 343 8.93 -21.37 31.46
CA GLU A 343 10.12 -22.21 31.39
C GLU A 343 10.60 -22.43 29.97
N THR A 344 9.67 -22.66 29.04
CA THR A 344 9.96 -22.90 27.62
C THR A 344 9.38 -21.79 26.77
N ALA A 345 9.97 -21.54 25.61
CA ALA A 345 9.40 -20.64 24.61
C ALA A 345 7.93 -20.98 24.34
N ARG A 346 7.12 -19.95 24.07
CA ARG A 346 5.70 -20.07 23.71
C ARG A 346 4.74 -20.63 24.77
N GLN A 347 5.22 -21.05 25.95
CA GLN A 347 4.37 -21.73 26.96
C GLN A 347 3.12 -20.93 27.34
N LEU A 348 3.24 -19.60 27.50
CA LEU A 348 2.09 -18.72 27.79
C LEU A 348 1.22 -18.48 26.56
N ALA A 349 1.84 -18.29 25.39
CA ALA A 349 1.11 -18.02 24.17
C ALA A 349 0.30 -19.23 23.67
N ASP A 350 0.75 -20.46 23.98
CA ASP A 350 0.06 -21.70 23.64
C ASP A 350 -1.19 -21.96 24.50
N ILE A 351 -1.42 -21.18 25.56
CA ILE A 351 -2.70 -21.15 26.29
C ILE A 351 -3.86 -20.77 25.36
N SER A 352 -3.59 -20.02 24.29
CA SER A 352 -4.61 -19.59 23.32
C SER A 352 -5.47 -20.75 22.79
N GLY A 353 -4.90 -21.95 22.64
CA GLY A 353 -5.65 -23.14 22.19
C GLY A 353 -6.66 -23.71 23.19
N GLU A 354 -6.66 -23.22 24.43
CA GLU A 354 -7.59 -23.59 25.50
C GLU A 354 -8.61 -22.48 25.83
N LEU A 355 -8.54 -21.34 25.14
CA LEU A 355 -9.47 -20.23 25.34
C LEU A 355 -10.73 -20.42 24.48
N ASP A 356 -11.83 -19.80 24.92
CA ASP A 356 -13.07 -19.79 24.15
C ASP A 356 -12.94 -18.84 22.94
N GLY A 357 -13.69 -19.12 21.87
CA GLY A 357 -13.71 -18.29 20.67
C GLY A 357 -12.36 -18.23 19.95
N ASP A 358 -11.97 -17.04 19.51
CA ASP A 358 -10.63 -16.78 18.97
C ASP A 358 -9.83 -15.80 19.86
N ALA A 359 -10.04 -15.89 21.18
CA ALA A 359 -9.19 -15.20 22.14
C ALA A 359 -7.74 -15.74 22.06
N VAL A 360 -6.76 -14.83 22.14
CA VAL A 360 -5.35 -15.15 21.98
C VAL A 360 -4.50 -14.44 23.04
N ILE A 361 -3.52 -15.16 23.57
CA ILE A 361 -2.41 -14.60 24.35
C ILE A 361 -1.24 -14.39 23.40
N TYR A 362 -0.97 -13.14 23.05
CA TYR A 362 0.07 -12.79 22.10
C TYR A 362 1.31 -12.25 22.82
N SER A 363 2.42 -12.96 22.70
CA SER A 363 3.70 -12.60 23.31
C SER A 363 4.52 -11.69 22.40
N HIS A 364 4.43 -10.38 22.63
CA HIS A 364 5.22 -9.40 21.86
C HIS A 364 6.71 -9.58 22.10
N SER A 365 7.15 -9.86 23.32
CA SER A 365 8.57 -10.07 23.57
C SER A 365 9.18 -11.24 22.79
N GLU A 366 8.39 -12.22 22.37
CA GLU A 366 8.87 -13.36 21.56
C GLU A 366 8.62 -13.17 20.06
N GLY A 367 7.58 -12.42 19.66
CA GLY A 367 7.15 -12.29 18.26
C GLY A 367 7.47 -10.95 17.58
N PHE A 368 7.75 -9.89 18.34
CA PHE A 368 7.95 -8.54 17.81
C PHE A 368 9.39 -8.30 17.39
N LYS A 369 9.58 -7.61 16.24
CA LYS A 369 10.88 -7.23 15.71
C LYS A 369 10.85 -5.80 15.18
N ILE A 370 11.89 -5.04 15.49
CA ILE A 370 12.15 -3.73 14.88
C ILE A 370 13.15 -3.94 13.75
N MET A 371 12.82 -3.46 12.56
CA MET A 371 13.67 -3.51 11.38
C MET A 371 13.87 -2.11 10.83
N CYS A 372 15.05 -1.83 10.27
CA CYS A 372 15.21 -0.63 9.46
C CYS A 372 14.55 -0.83 8.09
N ALA A 373 14.23 0.29 7.42
CA ALA A 373 13.55 0.25 6.12
C ALA A 373 14.32 -0.54 5.06
N ASN A 374 15.65 -0.54 5.09
CA ASN A 374 16.47 -1.28 4.13
C ASN A 374 16.38 -2.80 4.36
N CYS A 375 16.45 -3.26 5.61
CA CYS A 375 16.29 -4.68 5.91
C CYS A 375 14.88 -5.16 5.60
N TRP A 376 13.86 -4.33 5.87
CA TRP A 376 12.47 -4.66 5.57
C TRP A 376 12.22 -4.78 4.06
N ARG A 377 12.83 -3.92 3.23
CA ARG A 377 12.67 -3.98 1.77
C ARG A 377 13.54 -5.04 1.09
N ASN A 378 14.49 -5.66 1.77
CA ASN A 378 15.44 -6.58 1.15
C ASN A 378 14.86 -8.00 1.09
N PRO A 379 14.53 -8.53 -0.11
CA PRO A 379 14.00 -9.88 -0.23
C PRO A 379 15.05 -10.95 0.10
N ASP A 380 16.34 -10.66 0.01
CA ASP A 380 17.41 -11.64 0.24
C ASP A 380 17.66 -11.93 1.73
N ILE A 381 17.03 -11.16 2.64
CA ILE A 381 17.12 -11.43 4.07
C ILE A 381 16.13 -12.54 4.43
N ASP A 382 16.65 -13.66 4.92
CA ASP A 382 15.83 -14.71 5.52
C ASP A 382 15.33 -14.28 6.90
N HIS A 383 14.02 -14.16 7.03
CA HIS A 383 13.32 -13.76 8.26
C HIS A 383 13.01 -14.96 9.17
N ALA A 384 13.30 -16.19 8.71
CA ALA A 384 13.27 -17.40 9.53
C ALA A 384 14.54 -17.54 10.39
N ASP A 385 15.66 -16.98 9.93
CA ASP A 385 17.00 -17.22 10.49
C ASP A 385 17.24 -16.37 11.75
N HIS A 386 16.61 -16.78 12.84
CA HIS A 386 16.80 -16.17 14.15
C HIS A 386 16.91 -17.23 15.23
N GLU A 387 17.94 -17.09 16.07
CA GLU A 387 17.99 -17.76 17.37
C GLU A 387 16.70 -17.39 18.12
N GLN A 388 15.81 -18.37 18.31
CA GLN A 388 14.73 -18.25 19.28
C GLN A 388 15.39 -18.14 20.65
N MET A 389 15.59 -16.91 21.12
CA MET A 389 16.05 -16.68 22.48
C MET A 389 14.94 -17.17 23.42
N GLU A 390 15.23 -18.19 24.21
CA GLU A 390 14.34 -18.61 25.28
C GLU A 390 14.16 -17.45 26.26
N LYS A 391 12.95 -16.89 26.29
CA LYS A 391 12.57 -15.82 27.21
C LYS A 391 11.82 -16.41 28.38
N HIS A 392 12.40 -16.30 29.57
CA HIS A 392 11.74 -16.70 30.82
C HIS A 392 10.81 -15.62 31.38
N VAL A 393 10.99 -14.37 30.97
CA VAL A 393 10.07 -13.26 31.26
C VAL A 393 9.50 -12.78 29.95
N VAL A 394 8.17 -12.67 29.90
CA VAL A 394 7.41 -12.42 28.70
C VAL A 394 6.46 -11.26 28.92
N VAL A 395 6.39 -10.34 27.97
CA VAL A 395 5.39 -9.28 27.94
C VAL A 395 4.62 -9.35 26.63
N GLY A 396 3.33 -9.04 26.71
CA GLY A 396 2.48 -9.05 25.54
C GLY A 396 1.07 -8.58 25.85
N ARG A 397 0.12 -8.99 25.00
CA ARG A 397 -1.27 -8.58 25.08
C ARG A 397 -2.20 -9.76 24.83
N ILE A 398 -3.27 -9.81 25.61
CA ILE A 398 -4.38 -10.73 25.42
C ILE A 398 -5.41 -10.02 24.55
N ALA A 399 -5.82 -10.62 23.44
CA ALA A 399 -6.96 -10.17 22.65
C ALA A 399 -8.13 -11.13 22.89
N SER A 400 -9.33 -10.60 23.09
CA SER A 400 -10.52 -11.41 23.35
C SER A 400 -11.74 -10.84 22.64
N PRO A 401 -12.56 -11.68 22.00
CA PRO A 401 -13.83 -11.26 21.44
C PRO A 401 -14.71 -10.48 22.43
N PRO A 402 -15.51 -9.52 21.96
CA PRO A 402 -16.36 -8.70 22.82
C PRO A 402 -17.47 -9.50 23.54
N ASP A 403 -17.82 -10.68 23.05
CA ASP A 403 -18.83 -11.56 23.65
C ASP A 403 -18.29 -12.45 24.79
N ILE A 404 -16.97 -12.51 24.97
CA ILE A 404 -16.36 -13.22 26.11
C ILE A 404 -16.26 -12.27 27.29
N ALA A 405 -16.97 -12.60 28.37
CA ALA A 405 -16.89 -11.83 29.61
C ALA A 405 -15.46 -11.90 30.21
N PRO A 406 -14.88 -10.78 30.67
CA PRO A 406 -13.55 -10.75 31.28
C PRO A 406 -13.35 -11.77 32.41
N ALA A 407 -14.37 -12.00 33.25
CA ALA A 407 -14.31 -13.00 34.31
C ALA A 407 -14.21 -14.45 33.80
N ARG A 408 -14.85 -14.76 32.66
CA ARG A 408 -14.73 -16.06 31.99
C ARG A 408 -13.35 -16.24 31.38
N LEU A 409 -12.85 -15.22 30.68
CA LEU A 409 -11.50 -15.21 30.10
C LEU A 409 -10.44 -15.44 31.19
N LEU A 410 -10.50 -14.68 32.28
CA LEU A 410 -9.58 -14.82 33.42
C LEU A 410 -9.61 -16.23 34.01
N HIS A 411 -10.80 -16.80 34.21
CA HIS A 411 -10.95 -18.16 34.73
C HIS A 411 -10.33 -19.22 33.81
N LEU A 412 -10.47 -19.09 32.49
CA LEU A 412 -9.85 -20.01 31.53
C LEU A 412 -8.33 -19.92 31.56
N ILE A 413 -7.79 -18.70 31.62
CA ILE A 413 -6.35 -18.46 31.73
C ILE A 413 -5.81 -19.08 33.02
N ASP A 414 -6.48 -18.86 34.16
CA ASP A 414 -6.09 -19.44 35.45
C ASP A 414 -6.07 -20.97 35.39
N THR A 415 -7.13 -21.56 34.83
CA THR A 415 -7.25 -23.01 34.67
C THR A 415 -6.12 -23.57 33.80
N ALA A 416 -5.77 -22.88 32.72
CA ALA A 416 -4.69 -23.29 31.82
C ALA A 416 -3.30 -23.15 32.46
N ILE A 417 -3.08 -22.12 33.29
CA ILE A 417 -1.85 -21.91 34.04
C ILE A 417 -1.70 -22.98 35.13
N GLU A 418 -2.75 -23.28 35.89
CA GLU A 418 -2.74 -24.32 36.92
C GLU A 418 -2.36 -25.69 36.36
N LYS A 419 -2.87 -26.06 35.17
CA LYS A 419 -2.50 -27.30 34.48
C LYS A 419 -1.01 -27.38 34.14
N ARG A 420 -0.38 -26.24 33.84
CA ARG A 420 1.05 -26.17 33.45
C ARG A 420 1.96 -26.13 34.67
N GLY A 421 1.55 -25.48 35.75
CA GLY A 421 2.26 -25.43 37.04
C GLY A 421 3.59 -24.66 37.05
N THR A 422 4.21 -24.42 35.90
CA THR A 422 5.54 -23.81 35.77
C THR A 422 5.56 -22.43 35.09
N CYS A 423 4.40 -21.86 34.81
CA CYS A 423 4.27 -20.50 34.29
C CYS A 423 3.39 -19.62 35.19
N GLN A 424 3.47 -18.30 35.00
CA GLN A 424 2.63 -17.31 35.67
C GLN A 424 2.28 -16.20 34.68
N LEU A 425 1.09 -15.61 34.81
CA LEU A 425 0.64 -14.49 33.99
C LEU A 425 -0.07 -13.46 34.88
N TYR A 426 0.32 -12.20 34.74
CA TYR A 426 -0.25 -11.08 35.46
C TYR A 426 -0.86 -10.10 34.47
N ALA A 427 -2.18 -9.91 34.54
CA ALA A 427 -2.96 -9.05 33.65
C ALA A 427 -3.87 -8.15 34.50
N PRO A 428 -3.34 -7.02 35.02
CA PRO A 428 -4.04 -6.21 36.01
C PRO A 428 -5.38 -5.67 35.49
N ASP A 429 -5.42 -5.21 34.24
CA ASP A 429 -6.63 -4.60 33.67
C ASP A 429 -7.70 -5.66 33.35
N LEU A 430 -7.30 -6.90 33.04
CA LEU A 430 -8.21 -8.04 32.96
C LEU A 430 -8.81 -8.37 34.34
N CYS A 431 -7.98 -8.39 35.39
CA CYS A 431 -8.46 -8.59 36.75
C CYS A 431 -9.45 -7.49 37.18
N ALA A 432 -9.18 -6.23 36.81
CA ALA A 432 -10.08 -5.11 37.05
C ALA A 432 -11.43 -5.32 36.33
N ALA A 433 -11.39 -5.63 35.04
CA ALA A 433 -12.58 -5.88 34.22
C ALA A 433 -13.39 -7.11 34.68
N ALA A 434 -12.71 -8.11 35.27
CA ALA A 434 -13.33 -9.28 35.91
C ALA A 434 -13.90 -9.01 37.32
N GLY A 435 -13.76 -7.79 37.86
CA GLY A 435 -14.24 -7.42 39.19
C GLY A 435 -13.36 -7.91 40.35
N GLN A 436 -12.11 -8.32 40.08
CA GLN A 436 -11.18 -8.85 41.09
C GLN A 436 -10.20 -7.78 41.61
N ALA A 437 -10.71 -6.71 42.24
CA ALA A 437 -9.90 -5.56 42.69
C ALA A 437 -8.74 -5.91 43.66
N ALA A 438 -8.87 -6.98 44.45
CA ALA A 438 -7.77 -7.42 45.33
C ALA A 438 -6.60 -8.00 44.53
N ARG A 439 -6.91 -8.83 43.52
CA ARG A 439 -5.93 -9.46 42.63
C ARG A 439 -5.30 -8.43 41.69
N GLU A 440 -6.11 -7.54 41.13
CA GLU A 440 -5.66 -6.43 40.28
C GLU A 440 -4.48 -5.66 40.90
N ARG A 441 -4.57 -5.31 42.20
CA ARG A 441 -3.48 -4.59 42.90
C ARG A 441 -2.20 -5.41 43.03
N ILE A 442 -2.32 -6.74 43.14
CA ILE A 442 -1.17 -7.65 43.22
C ILE A 442 -0.55 -7.79 41.83
N ASP A 443 -1.38 -8.09 40.83
CA ASP A 443 -0.99 -8.22 39.43
C ASP A 443 -0.32 -6.96 38.92
N ARG A 444 -0.83 -5.76 39.26
CA ARG A 444 -0.23 -4.49 38.83
C ARG A 444 1.20 -4.31 39.36
N ARG A 445 1.46 -4.72 40.60
CA ARG A 445 2.82 -4.70 41.18
C ARG A 445 3.73 -5.71 40.50
N ARG A 446 3.24 -6.91 40.23
CA ARG A 446 4.02 -7.98 39.56
C ARG A 446 4.29 -7.65 38.10
N PHE A 447 3.29 -7.14 37.38
CA PHE A 447 3.41 -6.63 36.03
C PHE A 447 4.48 -5.55 35.92
N ALA A 448 4.44 -4.54 36.78
CA ALA A 448 5.45 -3.47 36.79
C ALA A 448 6.86 -3.99 37.10
N LEU A 449 6.98 -4.99 37.99
CA LEU A 449 8.27 -5.60 38.32
C LEU A 449 8.85 -6.40 37.14
N LEU A 450 8.02 -7.13 36.40
CA LEU A 450 8.46 -7.92 35.24
C LEU A 450 8.73 -7.06 34.01
N LYS A 451 7.99 -5.97 33.79
CA LYS A 451 8.18 -5.09 32.63
C LYS A 451 9.42 -4.19 32.74
N ASN A 452 9.84 -3.88 33.98
CA ASN A 452 10.98 -2.98 34.25
C ASN A 452 12.32 -3.70 34.48
N ASN A 453 12.29 -5.04 34.55
CA ASN A 453 13.49 -5.90 34.59
C ASN A 453 13.72 -6.48 33.19
#